data_AF-C4XFP4-F1
#
_entry.id   AF-C4XFP4-F1
#
_cell.length_a   1.000
_cell.length_b   1.000
_cell.length_c   1.000
_cell.angle_alpha   90.00
_cell.angle_beta   90.00
_cell.angle_gamma   90.00
#
_symmetry.space_group_name_H-M   'P 1'
#
loop_
_entity.id
_entity.type
_entity.pdbx_description
1 polymer ?
#
loop_
_entity_poly.entity_id
_entity_poly.type
_entity_poly.pdbx_seq_one_letter_code
_entity_poly.pdbx_strand_id
1 'polypeptide(L)'
;MILNSVFYKANNPFYEQGTHKLNAPYLALFIIGLSLIVIGITCFFFYPKAKDKVYLYKEKQMEEYKKNNPKSKVTNYEATGMYLPAWERIKLFAPLFFGILFVVVGITMIVGKTISTL
;
A
#
# COMPACT_ATOMS: atom_id res chain seq x y z
N MET A 1 -30.99 25.61 -22.29
CA MET A 1 -29.69 25.62 -21.58
C MET A 1 -29.31 24.26 -20.98
N ILE A 2 -30.26 23.37 -20.66
CA ILE A 2 -29.98 22.04 -20.06
C ILE A 2 -29.52 20.99 -21.11
N LEU A 3 -29.88 21.14 -22.39
CA LEU A 3 -29.52 20.16 -23.44
C LEU A 3 -28.01 20.11 -23.73
N ASN A 4 -27.31 21.25 -23.65
CA ASN A 4 -25.88 21.33 -23.97
C ASN A 4 -24.99 20.69 -22.90
N SER A 5 -25.39 20.70 -21.62
CA SER A 5 -24.58 20.08 -20.55
C SER A 5 -24.63 18.56 -20.59
N VAL A 6 -25.71 17.96 -21.12
CA VAL A 6 -25.81 16.52 -21.33
C VAL A 6 -24.96 16.07 -22.52
N PHE A 7 -24.96 16.84 -23.62
CA PHE A 7 -24.12 16.57 -24.79
C PHE A 7 -22.62 16.69 -24.52
N TYR A 8 -22.18 17.67 -23.71
CA TYR A 8 -20.78 17.78 -23.30
C TYR A 8 -20.32 16.64 -22.37
N LYS A 9 -21.24 16.01 -21.64
CA LYS A 9 -20.93 14.82 -20.82
C LYS A 9 -20.84 13.54 -21.67
N ALA A 10 -21.59 13.47 -22.76
CA ALA A 10 -21.59 12.33 -23.68
C ALA A 10 -20.35 12.28 -24.58
N ASN A 11 -19.75 13.43 -24.94
CA ASN A 11 -18.60 13.51 -25.85
C ASN A 11 -17.27 13.80 -25.14
N ASN A 12 -17.14 13.46 -23.86
CA ASN A 12 -15.89 13.63 -23.14
C ASN A 12 -15.07 12.35 -23.24
N PRO A 13 -13.90 12.34 -23.92
CA PRO A 13 -13.09 11.14 -24.06
C PRO A 13 -12.60 10.61 -22.71
N PHE A 14 -12.56 11.47 -21.67
CA PHE A 14 -12.19 11.12 -20.30
C PHE A 14 -13.31 10.43 -19.49
N TYR A 15 -14.56 10.42 -19.98
CA TYR A 15 -15.72 9.86 -19.28
C TYR A 15 -16.44 8.75 -20.06
N GLU A 16 -15.94 8.36 -21.23
CA GLU A 16 -16.47 7.21 -21.94
C GLU A 16 -15.93 5.90 -21.33
N GLN A 17 -16.89 5.08 -20.87
CA GLN A 17 -16.78 3.65 -20.54
C GLN A 17 -16.30 3.29 -19.11
N GLY A 18 -17.31 3.22 -18.24
CA GLY A 18 -17.27 2.47 -16.99
C GLY A 18 -16.94 0.99 -17.25
N THR A 19 -15.68 0.64 -16.98
CA THR A 19 -15.10 -0.71 -16.99
C THR A 19 -14.85 -1.35 -18.36
N HIS A 20 -13.60 -1.74 -18.63
CA HIS A 20 -13.23 -2.58 -19.76
C HIS A 20 -13.14 -4.04 -19.34
N LYS A 21 -13.62 -4.95 -20.21
CA LYS A 21 -13.40 -6.39 -20.05
C LYS A 21 -11.97 -6.73 -20.46
N LEU A 22 -11.28 -7.56 -19.67
CA LEU A 22 -9.99 -8.09 -20.08
C LEU A 22 -10.16 -9.10 -21.21
N ASN A 23 -9.42 -8.91 -22.32
CA ASN A 23 -9.38 -9.85 -23.44
C ASN A 23 -8.38 -10.98 -23.16
N ALA A 24 -8.68 -11.84 -22.20
CA ALA A 24 -7.86 -12.98 -21.83
C ALA A 24 -8.75 -14.17 -21.42
N PRO A 25 -8.27 -15.43 -21.56
CA PRO A 25 -9.04 -16.59 -21.16
C PRO A 25 -9.30 -16.55 -19.66
N TYR A 26 -10.56 -16.71 -19.26
CA TYR A 26 -11.01 -16.62 -17.87
C TYR A 26 -10.21 -17.52 -16.92
N LEU A 27 -9.88 -18.74 -17.37
CA LEU A 27 -9.10 -19.70 -16.58
C LEU A 27 -7.70 -19.14 -16.23
N ALA A 28 -7.03 -18.47 -17.17
CA ALA A 28 -5.73 -17.85 -16.91
C ALA A 28 -5.86 -16.67 -15.94
N LEU A 29 -6.85 -15.81 -16.14
CA LEU A 29 -7.13 -14.68 -15.23
C LEU A 29 -7.44 -15.15 -13.81
N PHE A 30 -8.19 -16.25 -13.68
CA PHE A 30 -8.54 -16.85 -12.40
C PHE A 30 -7.31 -17.40 -11.67
N ILE A 31 -6.45 -18.17 -12.36
CA ILE A 31 -5.22 -18.73 -11.76
C ILE A 31 -4.29 -17.61 -11.31
N ILE A 32 -4.03 -16.62 -12.18
CA ILE A 32 -3.14 -15.51 -11.87
C ILE A 32 -3.72 -14.69 -10.71
N GLY A 33 -5.01 -14.35 -10.77
CA GLY A 33 -5.67 -13.59 -9.71
C GLY A 33 -5.62 -14.30 -8.35
N LEU A 34 -5.85 -15.62 -8.33
CA LEU A 34 -5.74 -16.43 -7.12
C LEU A 34 -4.31 -16.44 -6.57
N SER A 35 -3.31 -16.59 -7.45
CA SER A 35 -1.89 -16.57 -7.06
C SER A 35 -1.49 -15.23 -6.43
N LEU A 36 -1.95 -14.11 -7.00
CA LEU A 36 -1.72 -12.76 -6.47
C LEU A 36 -2.38 -12.57 -5.11
N ILE A 37 -3.59 -13.08 -4.90
CA ILE A 37 -4.25 -13.02 -3.59
C ILE A 37 -3.46 -13.81 -2.55
N VAL A 38 -3.00 -15.01 -2.88
CA VAL A 38 -2.19 -15.84 -1.96
C VAL A 38 -0.90 -15.12 -1.60
N ILE A 39 -0.17 -14.58 -2.59
CA ILE A 39 1.04 -13.79 -2.35
C ILE A 39 0.72 -12.57 -1.49
N GLY A 40 -0.35 -11.84 -1.80
CA GLY A 40 -0.78 -10.65 -1.07
C GLY A 40 -1.09 -10.95 0.40
N ILE A 41 -1.82 -12.03 0.67
CA ILE A 41 -2.08 -12.52 2.04
C ILE A 41 -0.76 -12.87 2.73
N THR A 42 0.17 -13.52 2.03
CA THR A 42 1.44 -13.90 2.67
C THR A 42 2.27 -12.70 3.14
N CYS A 43 2.13 -11.55 2.48
CA CYS A 43 2.81 -10.32 2.89
C CYS A 43 2.37 -9.83 4.28
N PHE A 44 1.13 -10.10 4.70
CA PHE A 44 0.64 -9.70 6.04
C PHE A 44 1.33 -10.46 7.18
N PHE A 45 1.83 -11.68 6.95
CA PHE A 45 2.60 -12.42 7.95
C PHE A 45 3.94 -11.77 8.29
N PHE A 46 4.43 -10.82 7.47
CA PHE A 46 5.64 -10.05 7.78
C PHE A 46 5.39 -8.88 8.74
N TYR A 47 4.14 -8.53 9.03
CA TYR A 47 3.80 -7.40 9.90
C TYR A 47 4.36 -7.48 11.33
N PRO A 48 4.30 -8.63 12.03
CA PRO A 48 4.90 -8.74 13.37
C PRO A 48 6.41 -8.47 13.34
N LYS A 49 7.11 -9.04 12.35
CA LYS A 49 8.56 -8.82 12.16
C LYS A 49 8.89 -7.35 11.88
N ALA A 50 8.01 -6.62 11.20
CA ALA A 50 8.19 -5.20 10.96
C ALA A 50 8.09 -4.40 12.27
N LYS A 51 7.15 -4.73 13.16
CA LYS A 51 7.03 -4.10 14.49
C LYS A 51 8.29 -4.31 15.33
N ASP A 52 8.81 -5.53 15.37
CA ASP A 52 10.01 -5.85 16.16
C ASP A 52 11.21 -5.03 15.67
N LYS A 53 11.35 -4.87 14.36
CA LYS A 53 12.41 -4.03 13.76
C LYS A 53 12.26 -2.54 14.11
N VAL A 54 11.03 -2.00 14.16
CA VAL A 54 10.79 -0.62 14.61
C VAL A 54 11.25 -0.46 16.05
N TYR A 55 10.90 -1.42 16.93
CA TYR A 55 11.28 -1.37 18.33
C TYR A 55 12.81 -1.36 18.49
N LEU A 56 13.51 -2.30 17.84
CA LEU A 56 14.97 -2.38 17.86
C LEU A 56 15.64 -1.14 17.28
N TYR A 57 15.07 -0.52 16.25
CA TYR A 57 15.59 0.72 15.68
C TYR A 57 15.49 1.88 16.67
N LYS A 58 14.32 2.03 17.32
CA LYS A 58 14.11 3.05 18.36
C LYS A 58 15.03 2.84 19.56
N GLU A 59 15.24 1.59 19.98
CA GLU A 59 16.13 1.25 21.09
C GLU A 59 17.58 1.67 20.81
N LYS A 60 18.10 1.32 19.63
CA LYS A 60 19.45 1.76 19.20
C LYS A 60 19.59 3.28 19.15
N GLN A 61 18.58 3.99 18.65
CA GLN A 61 18.58 5.45 18.67
C GLN A 61 18.57 6.01 20.11
N MET A 62 17.86 5.38 21.04
CA MET A 62 17.88 5.78 22.45
C MET A 62 19.23 5.54 23.11
N GLU A 63 19.91 4.45 22.79
CA GLU A 63 21.26 4.17 23.29
C GLU A 63 22.26 5.25 22.84
N GLU A 64 22.24 5.59 21.55
CA GLU A 64 23.06 6.67 21.00
C GLU A 64 22.70 8.03 21.61
N TYR A 65 21.41 8.31 21.76
CA TYR A 65 20.93 9.55 22.37
C TYR A 65 21.45 9.69 23.82
N LYS A 66 21.36 8.62 24.63
CA LYS A 66 21.84 8.61 26.02
C LYS A 66 23.36 8.80 26.09
N LYS A 67 24.11 8.18 25.18
CA LYS A 67 25.56 8.35 25.08
C LYS A 67 25.95 9.81 24.79
N ASN A 68 25.22 10.46 23.89
CA ASN A 68 25.47 11.85 23.51
C ASN A 68 24.91 12.87 24.53
N ASN A 69 23.94 12.47 25.35
CA ASN A 69 23.26 13.33 26.32
C ASN A 69 23.26 12.70 27.73
N PRO A 70 24.43 12.55 28.39
CA PRO A 70 24.55 11.82 29.65
C PRO A 70 23.78 12.46 30.82
N LYS A 71 23.42 13.74 30.73
CA LYS A 71 22.61 14.45 31.74
C LYS A 71 21.09 14.37 31.51
N SER A 72 20.68 13.83 30.37
CA SER A 72 19.27 13.70 30.02
C SER A 72 18.59 12.65 30.89
N LYS A 73 17.49 13.02 31.55
CA LYS A 73 16.62 12.09 32.29
C LYS A 73 15.54 11.44 31.41
N VAL A 74 15.55 11.72 30.10
CA VAL A 74 14.55 11.21 29.17
C VAL A 74 14.72 9.71 28.98
N THR A 75 13.70 8.95 29.36
CA THR A 75 13.66 7.48 29.23
C THR A 75 12.91 7.02 27.99
N ASN A 76 11.99 7.84 27.48
CA ASN A 76 11.06 7.45 26.42
C ASN A 76 11.47 8.06 25.08
N TYR A 77 11.40 7.26 24.01
CA TYR A 77 11.76 7.68 22.66
C TYR A 77 10.95 8.89 22.19
N GLU A 78 9.64 8.86 22.42
CA GLU A 78 8.71 9.90 21.98
C GLU A 78 9.01 11.27 22.62
N ALA A 79 9.60 11.29 23.81
CA ALA A 79 9.96 12.50 24.53
C ALA A 79 11.29 13.13 24.06
N THR A 80 12.07 12.42 23.24
CA THR A 80 13.34 12.94 22.69
C THR A 80 13.14 13.79 21.43
N GLY A 81 11.95 13.79 20.84
CA GLY A 81 11.70 14.43 19.53
C GLY A 81 12.34 13.70 18.34
N MET A 82 13.02 12.56 18.58
CA MET A 82 13.49 11.69 17.52
C MET A 82 12.32 11.05 16.77
N TYR A 83 12.52 10.81 15.48
CA TYR A 83 11.51 10.19 14.63
C TYR A 83 12.11 9.06 13.80
N LEU A 84 11.29 8.06 13.49
CA LEU A 84 11.64 7.02 12.55
C LEU A 84 11.65 7.63 11.14
N PRO A 85 12.79 7.67 10.42
CA PRO A 85 12.87 8.30 9.12
C PRO A 85 11.90 7.66 8.13
N ALA A 86 11.37 8.47 7.21
CA ALA A 86 10.34 8.03 6.26
C ALA A 86 10.76 6.82 5.43
N TRP A 87 12.03 6.76 5.02
CA TRP A 87 12.60 5.63 4.27
C TRP A 87 12.55 4.32 5.04
N GLU A 88 12.81 4.36 6.36
CA GLU A 88 12.77 3.15 7.20
C GLU A 88 11.33 2.68 7.40
N ARG A 89 10.38 3.60 7.57
CA ARG A 89 8.94 3.28 7.55
C ARG A 89 8.53 2.62 6.25
N ILE A 90 8.93 3.18 5.11
CA ILE A 90 8.59 2.61 3.80
C ILE A 90 9.12 1.18 3.67
N LYS A 91 10.38 0.91 4.02
CA LYS A 91 10.92 -0.46 3.96
C LYS A 91 10.14 -1.45 4.84
N LEU A 92 9.79 -1.01 6.06
CA LEU A 92 9.12 -1.88 7.04
C LEU A 92 7.66 -2.15 6.68
N PHE A 93 6.96 -1.17 6.12
CA PHE A 93 5.54 -1.26 5.79
C PHE A 93 5.27 -1.53 4.30
N ALA A 94 6.29 -1.52 3.43
CA ALA A 94 6.15 -1.86 2.01
C ALA A 94 5.47 -3.21 1.78
N PRO A 95 5.80 -4.29 2.52
CA PRO A 95 5.11 -5.57 2.34
C PRO A 95 3.59 -5.46 2.54
N LEU A 96 3.11 -4.65 3.49
CA LEU A 96 1.68 -4.45 3.68
C LEU A 96 1.03 -3.70 2.51
N PHE A 97 1.69 -2.65 2.02
CA PHE A 97 1.22 -1.91 0.86
C PHE A 97 1.11 -2.82 -0.38
N PHE A 98 2.17 -3.58 -0.68
CA PHE A 98 2.16 -4.55 -1.77
C PHE A 98 1.15 -5.68 -1.54
N GLY A 99 0.95 -6.10 -0.28
CA GLY A 99 -0.05 -7.09 0.08
C GLY A 99 -1.47 -6.65 -0.30
N ILE A 100 -1.85 -5.42 0.08
CA ILE A 100 -3.14 -4.83 -0.29
C ILE A 100 -3.25 -4.70 -1.81
N LEU A 101 -2.20 -4.17 -2.45
CA LEU A 101 -2.17 -3.98 -3.90
C LEU A 101 -2.40 -5.29 -4.66
N PHE A 102 -1.69 -6.37 -4.28
CA PHE A 102 -1.84 -7.67 -4.93
C PHE A 102 -3.21 -8.30 -4.71
N VAL A 103 -3.82 -8.12 -3.54
CA VAL A 103 -5.20 -8.58 -3.29
C VAL A 103 -6.18 -7.83 -4.19
N VAL A 104 -6.09 -6.50 -4.27
CA VAL A 104 -6.98 -5.68 -5.11
C VAL A 104 -6.81 -6.04 -6.59
N VAL A 105 -5.56 -6.14 -7.07
CA VAL A 105 -5.27 -6.55 -8.46
C VAL A 105 -5.80 -7.96 -8.72
N GLY A 106 -5.56 -8.91 -7.81
CA GLY A 106 -6.04 -10.29 -7.95
C GLY A 106 -7.57 -10.38 -8.05
N ILE A 107 -8.30 -9.60 -7.24
CA ILE A 107 -9.76 -9.48 -7.32
C ILE A 107 -10.18 -8.92 -8.68
N THR A 108 -9.54 -7.85 -9.16
CA THR A 108 -9.88 -7.25 -10.46
C THR A 108 -9.68 -8.22 -11.63
N MET A 109 -8.64 -9.06 -11.57
CA MET A 109 -8.39 -10.09 -12.57
C MET A 109 -9.45 -11.19 -12.55
N ILE A 110 -9.87 -11.67 -11.36
CA ILE A 110 -10.93 -12.68 -11.21
C ILE A 110 -12.28 -12.14 -11.72
N VAL A 111 -12.60 -10.87 -11.41
CA VAL A 111 -13.82 -10.21 -11.90
C VAL A 111 -13.78 -10.01 -13.43
N GLY A 112 -12.59 -10.00 -14.02
CA GLY A 112 -12.40 -9.86 -15.47
C GLY A 112 -12.79 -8.48 -16.01
N LYS A 113 -12.94 -7.49 -15.11
CA LYS A 113 -13.26 -6.10 -15.42
C LYS A 113 -12.26 -5.19 -14.73
N THR A 114 -11.67 -4.26 -15.47
CA THR A 114 -10.79 -3.22 -14.92
C THR A 114 -11.44 -1.85 -15.04
N ILE A 115 -11.12 -0.93 -14.13
CA ILE A 115 -11.57 0.46 -14.21
C ILE A 115 -10.84 1.11 -15.38
N SER A 116 -11.59 1.63 -16.35
CA SER A 116 -11.05 2.53 -17.36
C SER A 116 -11.18 3.94 -16.83
N THR A 117 -10.07 4.56 -16.49
CA THR A 117 -10.02 6.00 -16.24
C THR A 117 -8.72 6.53 -16.82
N LEU A 118 -8.78 6.80 -18.13
CA LEU A 118 -8.02 7.77 -18.91
C LEU A 118 -8.73 7.99 -20.23
#